data_AF-A0A1M3BFA6-F1
#
_entry.id   AF-A0A1M3BFA6-F1
#
_cell.length_a   1.000
_cell.length_b   1.000
_cell.length_c   1.000
_cell.angle_alpha   90.00
_cell.angle_beta   90.00
_cell.angle_gamma   90.00
#
_symmetry.space_group_name_H-M   'P 1'
#
loop_
_entity.id
_entity.type
_entity.pdbx_description
1 polymer ?
#
loop_
_entity_poly.entity_id
_entity_poly.type
_entity_poly.pdbx_seq_one_letter_code
_entity_poly.pdbx_strand_id
1 'polypeptide(L)' 'MKRAAALFLMAMTTMLVAAPMAFAENGEGLIGKADDQTVTFFCFGVMAFFVILVIGLSLIQGALERRKERRRYDIERLG' A
#
# COMPACT_ATOMS: atom_id res chain seq x y z
N MET A 1 -0.02 18.33 -0.96
CA MET A 1 -1.12 17.99 -0.03
C MET A 1 -2.50 18.15 -0.69
N LYS A 2 -2.94 19.36 -1.08
CA LYS A 2 -4.29 19.59 -1.66
C LYS A 2 -4.60 18.75 -2.92
N ARG A 3 -3.64 18.62 -3.84
CA ARG A 3 -3.77 17.79 -5.06
C ARG A 3 -3.87 16.29 -4.75
N ALA A 4 -3.10 15.81 -3.77
CA ALA A 4 -3.16 14.42 -3.34
C ALA A 4 -4.50 14.09 -2.65
N ALA A 5 -5.01 15.01 -1.83
CA ALA A 5 -6.32 14.86 -1.20
C ALA A 5 -7.47 14.86 -2.24
N ALA A 6 -7.40 15.73 -3.26
CA ALA A 6 -8.36 15.76 -4.35
C ALA A 6 -8.36 14.46 -5.18
N LEU A 7 -7.17 13.93 -5.50
CA LEU A 7 -7.03 12.65 -6.19
C LEU A 7 -7.56 11.48 -5.36
N PHE A 8 -7.31 11.49 -4.06
CA PHE A 8 -7.82 10.49 -3.13
C PHE A 8 -9.36 10.50 -3.05
N LEU A 9 -9.96 11.69 -2.88
CA LEU A 9 -11.40 11.86 -2.89
C LEU A 9 -12.01 11.43 -4.22
N MET A 10 -11.40 11.83 -5.34
CA MET A 10 -11.84 11.43 -6.67
C MET A 10 -11.83 9.90 -6.82
N ALA A 11 -10.73 9.24 -6.46
CA ALA A 11 -10.61 7.78 -6.50
C ALA A 11 -11.63 7.06 -5.61
N MET A 12 -11.93 7.61 -4.43
CA MET A 12 -12.95 7.07 -3.54
C MET A 12 -14.36 7.23 -4.14
N THR A 13 -14.67 8.40 -4.69
CA THR A 13 -15.97 8.65 -5.33
C THR A 13 -16.18 7.80 -6.58
N THR A 14 -15.14 7.57 -7.39
CA THR A 14 -15.24 6.70 -8.56
C THR A 14 -15.42 5.24 -8.17
N MET A 15 -14.74 4.75 -7.12
CA MET A 15 -15.00 3.42 -6.57
C MET A 15 -16.44 3.28 -6.08
N LEU A 16 -16.99 4.31 -5.41
CA LEU A 16 -18.34 4.28 -4.87
C LEU A 16 -19.41 4.27 -5.98
N VAL A 17 -19.21 5.06 -7.04
CA VAL A 17 -20.09 5.08 -8.21
C VAL A 17 -20.01 3.77 -9.00
N ALA A 18 -18.84 3.12 -9.03
CA ALA A 18 -18.65 1.83 -9.69
C ALA A 18 -19.10 0.63 -8.83
N ALA A 19 -19.47 0.83 -7.56
CA ALA A 19 -19.85 -0.25 -6.65
C ALA A 19 -21.04 -1.11 -7.14
N PRO A 20 -22.11 -0.55 -7.75
CA PRO A 20 -23.21 -1.35 -8.30
C PRO A 20 -22.81 -2.22 -9.50
N MET A 21 -21.70 -1.89 -10.17
CA MET A 21 -21.13 -2.67 -11.28
C MET A 21 -20.24 -3.81 -10.78
N ALA A 22 -20.06 -3.97 -9.46
CA ALA A 22 -19.49 -5.18 -8.91
C ALA A 22 -20.45 -6.33 -9.25
N PHE A 23 -20.11 -7.11 -10.27
CA PHE A 23 -20.82 -8.30 -10.72
C PHE A 23 -20.81 -9.37 -9.63
N ALA A 24 -21.60 -9.16 -8.58
CA ALA A 24 -21.86 -10.14 -7.54
C ALA A 24 -23.10 -10.95 -7.94
N GLU A 25 -22.98 -11.70 -9.03
CA GLU A 25 -24.04 -12.66 -9.40
C GLU A 25 -24.10 -13.71 -8.28
N ASN A 26 -25.24 -13.85 -7.60
CA ASN A 26 -25.45 -14.73 -6.45
C ASN A 26 -24.62 -14.44 -5.19
N GLY A 27 -24.08 -13.22 -5.03
CA GLY A 27 -23.25 -12.84 -3.88
C GLY A 27 -21.82 -13.40 -3.94
N GLU A 28 -21.41 -13.92 -5.09
CA GLU A 28 -20.04 -14.39 -5.33
C GLU A 28 -19.17 -13.24 -5.89
N GLY A 29 -17.91 -13.17 -5.47
CA GLY A 29 -16.98 -12.15 -5.99
C GLY A 29 -16.46 -12.50 -7.39
N LEU A 30 -15.52 -11.69 -7.92
CA LEU A 30 -14.91 -11.90 -9.24
C LEU A 30 -14.22 -13.27 -9.42
N ILE A 31 -13.91 -13.95 -8.32
CA ILE A 31 -13.22 -15.26 -8.29
C ILE A 31 -14.24 -16.41 -8.08
N GLY A 32 -15.54 -16.10 -7.96
CA GLY A 32 -16.59 -17.06 -7.62
C GLY A 32 -16.65 -17.34 -6.11
N LYS A 33 -17.29 -18.44 -5.74
CA LYS A 33 -17.40 -18.89 -4.34
C LYS A 33 -16.03 -19.07 -3.69
N ALA A 34 -15.79 -18.36 -2.58
CA ALA A 34 -14.60 -18.53 -1.79
C ALA A 34 -14.52 -19.97 -1.24
N ASP A 35 -13.44 -20.67 -1.57
CA ASP A 35 -13.10 -21.96 -0.98
C ASP A 35 -12.08 -21.79 0.16
N ASP A 36 -12.03 -22.75 1.08
CA ASP A 36 -11.14 -22.71 2.26
C ASP A 36 -9.66 -22.55 1.85
N GLN A 37 -9.28 -23.17 0.74
CA GLN A 37 -7.95 -23.03 0.16
C GLN A 37 -7.65 -21.59 -0.28
N THR A 38 -8.57 -20.96 -1.01
CA THR A 38 -8.38 -19.59 -1.54
C THR A 38 -8.25 -18.58 -0.42
N VAL A 39 -9.12 -18.67 0.60
CA VAL A 39 -9.07 -17.79 1.78
C VAL A 39 -7.77 -17.99 2.54
N THR A 40 -7.35 -19.24 2.75
CA THR A 40 -6.11 -19.56 3.46
C THR A 40 -4.88 -18.98 2.77
N PHE A 41 -4.74 -19.17 1.45
CA PHE A 41 -3.62 -18.61 0.68
C PHE A 41 -3.64 -17.08 0.64
N PHE A 42 -4.82 -16.48 0.57
CA PHE A 42 -4.96 -15.02 0.65
C PHE A 42 -4.44 -14.49 2.00
N CYS A 43 -4.82 -15.12 3.12
CA CYS A 43 -4.33 -14.77 4.45
C CYS A 43 -2.80 -14.92 4.56
N PHE A 44 -2.21 -16.00 4.03
CA PHE A 44 -0.76 -16.12 3.96
C PHE A 44 -0.11 -14.99 3.15
N GLY A 45 -0.71 -14.60 2.02
CA GLY A 45 -0.26 -13.47 1.21
C GLY A 45 -0.28 -12.16 1.99
N VAL A 46 -1.36 -11.87 2.72
CA VAL A 46 -1.49 -10.66 3.55
C VAL A 46 -0.42 -10.64 4.65
N MET A 47 -0.21 -11.75 5.36
CA MET A 47 0.83 -11.85 6.39
C MET A 47 2.23 -11.59 5.81
N ALA A 48 2.57 -12.27 4.71
CA ALA A 48 3.86 -12.09 4.05
C ALA A 48 4.07 -10.66 3.55
N PHE A 49 3.04 -10.05 2.96
CA PHE A 49 3.07 -8.68 2.46
C PHE A 49 3.42 -7.69 3.58
N PHE A 50 2.75 -7.75 4.72
CA PHE A 50 3.03 -6.83 5.83
C PHE A 50 4.43 -7.00 6.40
N VAL A 51 4.91 -8.24 6.55
CA VAL A 51 6.28 -8.51 7.01
C VAL A 51 7.29 -7.89 6.04
N ILE A 52 7.16 -8.16 4.75
CA ILE A 52 8.07 -7.63 3.71
C ILE A 52 7.99 -6.11 3.65
N LEU A 53 6.79 -5.54 3.71
CA LEU A 53 6.58 -4.09 3.67
C LEU A 53 7.26 -3.40 4.85
N VAL A 54 7.04 -3.89 6.08
CA VAL A 54 7.63 -3.29 7.28
C VAL A 54 9.16 -3.36 7.23
N ILE A 55 9.72 -4.51 6.85
CA ILE A 55 11.17 -4.67 6.68
C ILE A 55 11.68 -3.71 5.60
N GLY A 56 11.06 -3.69 4.42
CA GLY A 56 11.46 -2.85 3.30
C GLY A 56 11.43 -1.36 3.63
N LEU A 57 10.34 -0.89 4.25
CA LEU A 57 10.23 0.50 4.69
C LEU A 57 11.26 0.84 5.76
N SER A 58 11.56 -0.06 6.69
CA SER A 58 12.57 0.15 7.74
C SER A 58 13.98 0.31 7.13
N LEU A 59 14.32 -0.53 6.13
CA LEU A 59 15.58 -0.42 5.41
C LEU A 59 15.67 0.87 4.60
N ILE A 60 14.59 1.28 3.94
CA ILE A 60 14.52 2.54 3.19
C ILE A 60 14.71 3.74 4.11
N GLN A 61 14.02 3.74 5.27
CA GLN A 61 14.17 4.80 6.27
C GLN A 61 15.62 4.90 6.74
N GLY A 62 16.25 3.77 7.11
CA GLY A 62 17.66 3.75 7.52
C GLY A 62 18.62 4.23 6.42
N ALA A 63 18.37 3.88 5.16
CA ALA A 63 19.18 4.34 4.04
C ALA A 63 19.04 5.85 3.79
N LEU A 64 17.84 6.40 3.89
CA LEU A 64 17.57 7.83 3.75
C LEU A 64 18.20 8.64 4.88
N GLU A 65 18.14 8.13 6.11
CA GLU A 65 18.72 8.77 7.28
C GLU A 65 20.25 8.86 7.16
N ARG A 66 20.92 7.77 6.77
CA ARG A 66 22.37 7.78 6.45
C ARG A 66 22.74 8.80 5.38
N ARG A 67 21.91 8.96 4.34
CA ARG A 67 22.15 9.98 3.29
C ARG A 67 21.93 11.40 3.80
N LYS A 68 20.98 11.59 4.72
CA LYS A 68 20.72 12.89 5.34
C LYS A 68 21.86 13.30 6.26
N GLU A 69 22.37 12.37 7.08
CA GLU A 69 23.52 12.59 7.96
C GLU A 69 24.79 12.94 7.19
N ARG A 70 25.11 12.22 6.11
CA ARG A 70 26.27 12.54 5.26
C ARG A 70 26.21 13.97 4.73
N ARG A 71 25.06 14.36 4.15
CA ARG A 71 24.88 15.74 3.65
C ARG A 71 24.98 16.79 4.76
N ARG A 72 24.48 16.49 5.96
CA ARG A 72 24.59 17.39 7.11
C ARG A 72 26.05 17.57 7.54
N TYR A 73 26.80 16.48 7.63
CA TYR A 73 28.22 16.50 7.96
C TYR A 73 29.03 17.30 6.93
N ASP A 74 28.76 17.09 5.63
CA ASP A 74 29.45 17.81 4.56
C ASP A 74 29.16 19.33 4.62
N ILE A 75 27.92 19.73 4.94
CA ILE A 75 27.55 21.14 5.12
C ILE A 75 28.25 21.75 6.34
N GLU A 76 28.28 21.04 7.47
CA GLU A 76 28.92 21.51 8.71
C GLU A 76 30.45 21.60 8.60
N ARG A 77 31.06 20.79 7.74
CA ARG A 77 32.49 20.83 7.45
C ARG A 77 32.90 21.96 6.50
N LEU A 78 32.01 22.36 5.59
CA LEU A 78 32.29 23.33 4.52
C LEU A 78 31.75 24.74 4.79
N GLY A 79 30.84 24.90 5.75
CA GLY A 79 30.38 26.19 6.27
C GLY A 79 31.24 26.68 7.43
#